data_AF-A0A3P7NBR0-F1
#
_entry.id   AF-A0A3P7NBR0-F1
#
_cell.length_a   1.000
_cell.length_b   1.000
_cell.length_c   1.000
_cell.angle_alpha   90.00
_cell.angle_beta   90.00
_cell.angle_gamma   90.00
#
_symmetry.space_group_name_H-M   'P 1'
#
loop_
_entity.id
_entity.type
_entity.pdbx_description
1 polymer ?
#
loop_
_entity_poly.entity_id
_entity_poly.type
_entity_poly.pdbx_seq_one_letter_code
_entity_poly.pdbx_strand_id
1 'polypeptide(L)'
;MVNDLRLSYISYCRSEYVKDDFRFKNPRGVLKIWAEREFMNLTRCLRLIFFRMSRVGIPCPVPVKLKRHLLVMSLIGENGEAAPRLKNIDWDFYTVEERKDIFSQVQDVCAFF
;
A
#
# COMPACT_ATOMS: atom_id res chain seq x y z
N MET A 1 0.96 25.67 3.05
CA MET A 1 1.37 24.55 2.17
C MET A 1 2.21 23.55 2.96
N VAL A 2 1.63 22.92 3.97
CA VAL A 2 2.25 21.78 4.65
C VAL A 2 1.09 20.92 5.12
N ASN A 3 1.28 19.59 5.07
CA ASN A 3 0.53 18.57 5.81
C ASN A 3 -0.62 17.89 5.07
N ASP A 4 -0.28 16.85 4.31
CA ASP A 4 -1.13 15.65 4.17
C ASP A 4 -0.23 14.40 4.09
N LEU A 5 0.67 14.26 5.08
CA LEU A 5 1.54 13.11 5.23
C LEU A 5 0.99 12.22 6.35
N ARG A 6 0.61 10.99 6.03
CA ARG A 6 0.14 10.02 7.03
C ARG A 6 1.31 9.19 7.56
N LEU A 7 1.40 9.09 8.89
CA LEU A 7 2.27 8.13 9.57
C LEU A 7 1.56 6.78 9.62
N SER A 8 2.12 5.77 8.95
CA SER A 8 1.68 4.38 9.13
C SER A 8 2.50 3.73 10.25
N TYR A 9 1.81 3.19 11.26
CA TYR A 9 2.42 2.35 12.29
C TYR A 9 2.25 0.89 11.89
N ILE A 10 3.36 0.20 11.62
CA ILE A 10 3.32 -1.23 11.31
C ILE A 10 3.06 -1.98 12.61
N SER A 11 1.84 -2.47 12.80
CA SER A 11 1.43 -3.20 14.00
C SER A 11 1.83 -4.67 13.94
N TYR A 12 2.31 -5.20 15.07
CA TYR A 12 2.78 -6.56 15.25
C TYR A 12 1.60 -7.48 15.59
N CYS A 13 0.93 -8.04 14.60
CA CYS A 13 0.09 -9.23 14.81
C CYS A 13 0.08 -10.08 13.54
N ARG A 14 1.11 -10.93 13.39
CA ARG A 14 1.27 -11.80 12.21
C ARG A 14 1.91 -13.14 12.59
N SER A 15 1.34 -13.80 13.59
CA SER A 15 1.78 -15.12 14.07
C SER A 15 1.87 -16.17 12.96
N GLU A 16 1.06 -16.06 11.90
CA GLU A 16 1.03 -17.02 10.79
C GLU A 16 2.23 -16.92 9.82
N TYR A 17 2.89 -15.77 9.71
CA TYR A 17 4.04 -15.57 8.78
C TYR A 17 5.40 -15.65 9.48
N VAL A 18 5.40 -15.92 10.79
CA VAL A 18 6.55 -15.73 11.70
C VAL A 18 6.94 -17.04 12.40
N LYS A 19 6.16 -18.12 12.21
CA LYS A 19 6.20 -19.31 13.07
C LYS A 19 7.55 -20.03 13.15
N ASP A 20 8.44 -19.92 12.17
CA ASP A 20 9.69 -20.71 12.16
C ASP A 20 10.98 -19.95 11.79
N ASP A 21 10.98 -18.62 11.77
CA ASP A 21 12.18 -17.85 11.36
C ASP A 21 12.93 -17.24 12.58
N PHE A 22 14.18 -17.67 12.75
CA PHE A 22 15.10 -17.25 13.82
C PHE A 22 15.37 -15.74 13.85
N ARG A 23 15.13 -15.01 12.75
CA ARG A 23 15.25 -13.55 12.65
C ARG A 23 14.17 -12.82 13.45
N PHE A 24 13.12 -13.53 13.87
CA PHE A 24 11.95 -12.95 14.51
C PHE A 24 11.95 -12.99 16.04
N LYS A 25 13.04 -13.45 16.66
CA LYS A 25 13.20 -13.48 18.13
C LYS A 25 13.25 -12.08 18.76
N ASN A 26 13.62 -11.04 18.00
CA ASN A 26 13.61 -9.65 18.48
C ASN A 26 12.52 -8.83 17.76
N PRO A 27 11.36 -8.58 18.41
CA PRO A 27 10.23 -7.88 17.78
C PRO A 27 10.60 -6.48 17.28
N ARG A 28 11.57 -5.79 17.92
CA ARG A 28 12.04 -4.47 17.47
C ARG A 28 12.87 -4.53 16.18
N GLY A 29 13.62 -5.61 15.97
CA GLY A 29 14.37 -5.84 14.73
C GLY A 29 13.44 -6.20 13.58
N VAL A 30 12.43 -7.03 13.85
CA VAL A 30 11.41 -7.45 12.87
C VAL A 30 10.64 -6.27 12.31
N LEU A 31 10.14 -5.40 13.17
CA LEU A 31 9.36 -4.24 12.76
C LEU A 31 10.14 -3.31 11.83
N LYS A 32 11.45 -3.17 12.08
CA LYS A 32 12.36 -2.42 11.21
C LYS A 32 12.48 -3.09 9.83
N ILE A 33 12.73 -4.39 9.80
CA ILE A 33 12.84 -5.16 8.54
C ILE A 33 11.54 -5.07 7.73
N TRP A 34 10.38 -5.11 8.40
CA TRP A 34 9.09 -4.99 7.72
C TRP A 34 8.87 -3.61 7.15
N ALA A 35 9.24 -2.56 7.89
CA ALA A 35 9.14 -1.20 7.39
C ALA A 35 10.08 -0.94 6.20
N GLU A 36 11.28 -1.51 6.22
CA GLU A 36 12.22 -1.51 5.09
C GLU A 36 11.65 -2.27 3.89
N ARG A 37 11.03 -3.43 4.12
CA ARG A 37 10.41 -4.22 3.06
C ARG A 37 9.24 -3.47 2.41
N GLU A 38 8.40 -2.85 3.22
CA GLU A 38 7.26 -2.08 2.74
C GLU A 38 7.72 -0.86 1.92
N PHE A 39 8.74 -0.14 2.39
CA PHE A 39 9.33 0.96 1.64
C PHE A 39 9.89 0.51 0.27
N MET A 40 10.59 -0.64 0.22
CA MET A 40 11.10 -1.20 -1.02
C MET A 40 9.98 -1.66 -1.97
N ASN A 41 8.92 -2.27 -1.44
CA ASN A 41 7.76 -2.70 -2.22
C ASN A 41 7.07 -1.48 -2.88
N LEU A 42 6.84 -0.41 -2.12
CA LEU A 42 6.26 0.83 -2.64
C LEU A 42 7.20 1.51 -3.66
N THR A 43 8.50 1.52 -3.39
CA THR A 43 9.50 2.06 -4.33
C THR A 43 9.52 1.26 -5.65
N ARG A 44 9.38 -0.07 -5.58
CA ARG A 44 9.26 -0.93 -6.76
C ARG A 44 8.00 -0.59 -7.56
N CYS A 45 6.86 -0.44 -6.89
CA CYS A 45 5.60 -0.06 -7.55
C CYS A 45 5.73 1.32 -8.22
N LEU A 46 6.31 2.31 -7.54
CA LEU A 46 6.56 3.64 -8.10
C LEU A 46 7.44 3.59 -9.36
N ARG A 47 8.49 2.75 -9.36
CA ARG A 47 9.36 2.58 -10.53
C ARG A 47 8.63 1.96 -11.72
N LEU A 48 7.66 1.07 -11.47
CA LEU A 48 6.82 0.49 -12.52
C LEU A 48 5.88 1.54 -13.14
N ILE A 49 5.40 2.52 -12.37
CA ILE A 49 4.58 3.63 -12.90
C ILE A 49 5.38 4.43 -13.94
N PHE A 50 6.63 4.79 -13.63
CA PHE A 50 7.48 5.58 -14.54
C PHE A 50 7.91 4.82 -15.79
N PHE A 51 8.12 3.51 -15.70
CA PHE A 51 8.55 2.69 -16.85
C PHE A 51 7.40 2.37 -17.83
N ARG A 52 6.13 2.52 -17.41
CA ARG A 52 4.96 2.06 -18.17
C ARG A 52 3.94 3.14 -18.51
N MET A 53 4.34 4.41 -18.57
CA MET A 53 3.52 5.55 -19.05
C MET A 53 2.78 5.32 -20.38
N SER A 54 3.07 4.24 -21.11
CA SER A 54 2.34 3.84 -22.32
C SER A 54 1.07 2.99 -22.11
N ARG A 55 0.85 2.28 -20.97
CA ARG A 55 -0.24 1.27 -20.86
C ARG A 55 -0.77 0.94 -19.43
N VAL A 56 -1.04 1.92 -18.56
CA VAL A 56 -1.58 1.75 -17.17
C VAL A 56 -0.49 1.50 -16.11
N GLY A 57 -0.29 2.49 -15.24
CA GLY A 57 0.56 2.40 -14.05
C GLY A 57 -0.24 1.90 -12.84
N ILE A 58 0.43 1.29 -11.86
CA ILE A 58 -0.18 0.82 -10.62
C ILE A 58 -0.41 2.03 -9.69
N PRO A 59 -1.64 2.40 -9.33
CA PRO A 59 -1.88 3.49 -8.38
C PRO A 59 -1.47 3.04 -6.97
N CYS A 60 -0.29 3.47 -6.51
CA CYS A 60 0.22 3.17 -5.17
C CYS A 60 0.68 4.45 -4.46
N PRO A 61 0.63 4.50 -3.12
CA PRO A 61 1.09 5.67 -2.38
C PRO A 61 2.61 5.84 -2.52
N VAL A 62 3.04 7.09 -2.68
CA VAL A 62 4.44 7.45 -2.87
C VAL A 62 5.15 7.43 -1.52
N PRO A 63 6.19 6.60 -1.31
CA PRO A 63 6.93 6.60 -0.07
C PRO A 63 7.83 7.85 0.00
N VAL A 64 7.79 8.56 1.13
CA VAL A 64 8.54 9.81 1.33
C VAL A 64 9.76 9.58 2.22
N LYS A 65 9.56 8.93 3.37
CA LYS A 65 10.64 8.72 4.34
C LYS A 65 10.38 7.50 5.22
N LEU A 66 11.43 6.74 5.47
CA LEU A 66 11.44 5.65 6.44
C LEU A 66 12.36 6.01 7.62
N LYS A 67 11.87 5.90 8.85
CA LYS A 67 12.67 6.05 10.08
C LYS A 67 12.35 4.92 11.06
N ARG A 68 13.26 3.95 11.18
CA ARG A 68 13.08 2.72 11.99
C ARG A 68 11.86 1.91 11.53
N HIS A 69 10.74 2.00 12.24
CA HIS A 69 9.48 1.32 11.93
C HIS A 69 8.39 2.30 11.47
N LEU A 70 8.72 3.59 11.34
CA LEU A 70 7.80 4.63 10.91
C LEU A 70 7.99 4.88 9.42
N LEU A 71 6.96 4.59 8.64
CA LEU A 71 6.92 4.85 7.20
C LEU A 71 5.96 6.00 6.91
N VAL A 72 6.50 7.04 6.30
CA VAL A 72 5.78 8.22 5.81
C VAL A 72 5.58 8.07 4.31
N MET A 73 4.33 8.20 3.87
CA MET A 73 3.93 8.11 2.47
C MET A 73 2.85 9.15 2.13
N SER A 74 2.58 9.33 0.83
CA SER A 74 1.48 10.18 0.38
C SER A 74 0.13 9.64 0.83
N LEU A 75 -0.78 10.53 1.20
CA LEU A 75 -2.18 10.17 1.46
C LEU A 75 -2.88 9.83 0.14
N ILE A 76 -3.71 8.78 0.16
CA ILE A 76 -4.65 8.48 -0.93
C ILE A 76 -6.01 8.99 -0.48
N GLY A 77 -6.52 10.01 -1.15
CA GLY A 77 -7.75 10.73 -0.81
C GLY A 77 -7.61 12.22 -1.08
N GLU A 78 -8.62 12.99 -0.69
CA GLU A 78 -8.72 14.43 -0.96
C GLU A 78 -9.01 15.19 0.33
N ASN A 79 -8.54 16.44 0.42
CA ASN A 79 -8.82 17.34 1.55
C ASN A 79 -8.48 16.78 2.95
N GLY A 80 -7.41 15.98 3.05
CA GLY A 80 -6.99 15.34 4.29
C GLY A 80 -7.83 14.13 4.71
N GLU A 81 -8.86 13.76 3.95
CA GLU A 81 -9.68 12.57 4.18
C GLU A 81 -9.13 11.36 3.43
N ALA A 82 -8.95 10.24 4.13
CA ALA A 82 -8.48 9.01 3.51
C ALA A 82 -9.59 8.38 2.66
N ALA A 83 -9.22 7.94 1.45
CA ALA A 83 -10.14 7.24 0.57
C ALA A 83 -10.73 5.99 1.26
N PRO A 84 -12.03 5.68 1.06
CA PRO A 84 -12.66 4.52 1.63
C PRO A 84 -12.02 3.25 1.08
N ARG A 85 -11.97 2.21 1.91
CA ARG A 85 -11.54 0.87 1.46
C ARG A 85 -12.62 0.28 0.57
N LEU A 86 -12.23 -0.49 -0.45
CA LEU A 86 -13.15 -1.18 -1.37
C LEU A 86 -14.27 -1.97 -0.66
N LYS A 87 -13.98 -2.55 0.51
CA LYS A 87 -14.95 -3.26 1.35
C LYS A 87 -16.04 -2.35 1.95
N ASN A 88 -15.71 -1.10 2.24
CA ASN A 88 -16.56 -0.15 2.95
C ASN A 88 -17.25 0.85 2.00
N ILE A 89 -17.16 0.62 0.69
CA ILE A 89 -17.87 1.41 -0.31
C ILE A 89 -19.32 0.94 -0.34
N ASP A 90 -20.23 1.90 -0.45
CA ASP A 90 -21.63 1.59 -0.73
C ASP A 90 -21.78 1.24 -2.21
N TRP A 91 -21.96 -0.05 -2.48
CA TRP A 91 -22.03 -0.56 -3.84
C TRP A 91 -23.34 -0.22 -4.53
N ASP A 92 -24.39 0.11 -3.78
CA ASP A 92 -25.73 0.30 -4.34
C ASP A 92 -25.82 1.50 -5.29
N PHE A 93 -24.88 2.45 -5.18
CA PHE A 93 -24.74 3.58 -6.08
C PHE A 93 -24.01 3.26 -7.40
N TYR A 94 -23.42 2.07 -7.54
CA TYR A 94 -22.64 1.67 -8.71
C TYR A 94 -23.41 0.73 -9.62
N THR A 95 -23.35 1.01 -10.92
CA THR A 95 -23.91 0.15 -11.96
C THR A 95 -23.14 -1.17 -12.08
N VAL A 96 -23.77 -2.18 -12.69
CA VAL A 96 -23.14 -3.49 -12.91
C VAL A 96 -21.91 -3.37 -13.83
N GLU A 97 -21.91 -2.42 -14.75
CA GLU A 97 -20.80 -2.16 -15.68
C GLU A 97 -19.59 -1.58 -14.94
N GLU A 98 -19.78 -0.55 -14.12
CA GLU A 98 -18.69 0.05 -13.33
C GLU A 98 -18.05 -0.97 -12.38
N ARG A 99 -18.84 -1.86 -11.77
CA ARG A 99 -18.31 -2.93 -10.91
C ARG A 99 -17.45 -3.91 -11.69
N LYS A 100 -17.81 -4.22 -12.94
CA LYS A 100 -17.01 -5.09 -13.83
C LYS A 100 -15.71 -4.41 -14.23
N ASP A 101 -15.74 -3.11 -14.52
CA ASP A 101 -14.55 -2.35 -14.88
C ASP A 101 -13.56 -2.28 -13.71
N ILE A 102 -14.06 -2.01 -12.50
CA ILE A 102 -13.24 -2.04 -11.26
C ILE A 102 -12.63 -3.44 -11.07
N PHE A 103 -13.41 -4.50 -11.28
CA PHE A 103 -12.90 -5.86 -11.16
C PHE A 103 -11.81 -6.17 -12.21
N SER A 104 -12.03 -5.78 -13.47
CA SER A 104 -11.04 -5.95 -14.55
C SER A 104 -9.75 -5.21 -14.22
N GLN A 105 -9.86 -3.97 -13.72
CA GLN A 105 -8.71 -3.18 -13.30
C GLN A 105 -7.90 -3.89 -12.20
N VAL A 106 -8.57 -4.50 -11.21
CA VAL A 106 -7.88 -5.25 -10.15
C VAL A 106 -7.18 -6.48 -10.71
N GLN A 107 -7.81 -7.20 -11.63
CA GLN A 107 -7.18 -8.36 -12.29
C GLN A 107 -5.91 -7.96 -13.05
N ASP A 108 -5.98 -6.87 -13.81
CA ASP A 108 -4.83 -6.34 -14.53
C ASP A 108 -3.69 -5.99 -13.57
N VAL A 109 -4.00 -5.28 -12.47
CA VAL A 109 -3.00 -4.93 -11.45
C VAL A 109 -2.38 -6.18 -10.80
N CYS A 110 -3.19 -7.18 -10.46
CA CYS A 110 -2.72 -8.42 -9.85
C CYS A 110 -1.83 -9.25 -10.80
N ALA A 111 -2.10 -9.24 -12.09
CA ALA A 111 -1.28 -9.96 -13.09
C ALA A 111 0.17 -9.44 -13.19
N PHE A 112 0.50 -8.30 -12.56
CA PHE A 112 1.83 -7.70 -12.59
C PHE A 112 2.70 -7.98 -11.35
N PHE A 113 2.19 -8.67 -10.33
CA PHE A 113 2.92 -9.05 -9.12
C PHE A 113 3.40 -10.50 -9.17
#